data_AF-A0A5A7MLS4-F1
#
_entry.id   AF-A0A5A7MLS4-F1
#
_cell.length_a   1.000
_cell.length_b   1.000
_cell.length_c   1.000
_cell.angle_alpha   90.00
_cell.angle_beta   90.00
_cell.angle_gamma   90.00
#
_symmetry.space_group_name_H-M   'P 1'
#
loop_
_entity.id
_entity.type
_entity.pdbx_description
1 polymer ?
#
loop_
_entity_poly.entity_id
_entity_poly.type
_entity_poly.pdbx_seq_one_letter_code
_entity_poly.pdbx_strand_id
1 'polypeptide(L)'
;MRTLIGVNDPQAVKKWASLMAVAINKESYWSRKFVGNGKDSRLPIQRIDDLQQGAGDEVTVDLLMPINQEPIIGDETLEGKEAPLKYYTDRLRIDQVRGGADLGSRMTKKRTLRDLRSDAKRAGTDWWKRLQDELYFIYLSGSRGHGSGFVWSASNPFFQVNPLTAPDSQHILFGGAATSKASLTTGDTFKLRLIDKAVAKAETMGGDGTDELSMIPVSIEGGSHYICLMHTYQADAMRQDAGTGGWLDIQKAAAAAEGNKNPIFQGTLGMYNDVVLHKHRNVIRFNDYGAGSNVNAARALLLGAQAALIAYGDNETGTRFRWTEVSKDHGNSVAIGTHAIMGVKKATYKSKDGNVQRDFGVMALDTANTDPNA
;
A
#
# COMPACT_ATOMS: atom_id res chain seq x y z
N MET A 1 -4.54 -50.24 -11.22
CA MET A 1 -4.39 -49.16 -10.22
C MET A 1 -5.05 -47.90 -10.76
N ARG A 2 -5.94 -47.26 -9.98
CA ARG A 2 -6.57 -45.99 -10.36
C ARG A 2 -6.02 -44.93 -9.41
N THR A 3 -5.41 -43.89 -9.93
CA THR A 3 -4.85 -42.79 -9.13
C THR A 3 -6.01 -42.06 -8.43
N LEU A 4 -6.11 -42.21 -7.11
CA LEU A 4 -7.11 -41.53 -6.28
C LEU A 4 -6.40 -40.43 -5.51
N ILE A 5 -6.54 -39.18 -5.96
CA ILE A 5 -6.11 -38.01 -5.19
C ILE A 5 -7.21 -37.75 -4.16
N GLY A 6 -6.91 -38.02 -2.89
CA GLY A 6 -7.83 -37.81 -1.77
C GLY A 6 -8.10 -36.34 -1.47
N VAL A 7 -9.13 -36.08 -0.66
CA VAL A 7 -9.35 -34.74 -0.07
C VAL A 7 -8.17 -34.44 0.86
N ASN A 8 -7.58 -33.25 0.74
CA ASN A 8 -6.41 -32.80 1.51
C ASN A 8 -5.08 -33.55 1.21
N ASP A 9 -4.92 -34.08 -0.01
CA ASP A 9 -3.62 -34.61 -0.45
C ASP A 9 -2.54 -33.49 -0.42
N PRO A 10 -1.38 -33.70 0.25
CA PRO A 10 -0.38 -32.65 0.44
C PRO A 10 0.15 -32.04 -0.86
N GLN A 11 0.29 -32.84 -1.93
CA GLN A 11 0.77 -32.33 -3.23
C GLN A 11 -0.29 -31.46 -3.91
N ALA A 12 -1.57 -31.86 -3.85
CA ALA A 12 -2.68 -31.07 -4.37
C ALA A 12 -2.82 -29.74 -3.62
N VAL A 13 -2.74 -29.75 -2.29
CA VAL A 13 -2.79 -28.55 -1.45
C VAL A 13 -1.68 -27.55 -1.81
N LYS A 14 -0.43 -28.03 -1.94
CA LYS A 14 0.71 -27.18 -2.30
C LYS A 14 0.58 -26.61 -3.72
N LYS A 15 0.07 -27.40 -4.67
CA LYS A 15 -0.20 -26.93 -6.04
C LYS A 15 -1.29 -25.87 -6.08
N TRP A 16 -2.40 -26.06 -5.37
CA TRP A 16 -3.48 -25.06 -5.34
C TRP A 16 -3.07 -23.78 -4.63
N ALA A 17 -2.36 -23.90 -3.50
CA ALA A 17 -1.80 -22.78 -2.76
C ALA A 17 -0.84 -21.94 -3.62
N SER A 18 0.12 -22.58 -4.31
CA SER A 18 1.08 -21.88 -5.18
C SER A 18 0.40 -21.23 -6.39
N LEU A 19 -0.54 -21.91 -7.05
CA LEU A 19 -1.28 -21.33 -8.16
C LEU A 19 -2.19 -20.17 -7.73
N MET A 20 -2.72 -20.19 -6.51
CA MET A 20 -3.49 -19.09 -5.95
C MET A 20 -2.58 -17.90 -5.61
N ALA A 21 -1.43 -18.14 -4.96
CA ALA A 21 -0.46 -17.09 -4.65
C ALA A 21 0.04 -16.36 -5.91
N VAL A 22 0.34 -17.11 -6.98
CA VAL A 22 0.73 -16.53 -8.28
C VAL A 22 -0.39 -15.69 -8.89
N ALA A 23 -1.65 -16.16 -8.79
CA ALA A 23 -2.79 -15.41 -9.30
C ALA A 23 -3.03 -14.12 -8.50
N ILE A 24 -2.97 -14.18 -7.17
CA ILE A 24 -3.10 -13.00 -6.29
C ILE A 24 -2.04 -11.96 -6.64
N ASN A 25 -0.78 -12.36 -6.76
CA ASN A 25 0.32 -11.42 -7.08
C ASN A 25 0.19 -10.79 -8.47
N LYS A 26 -0.40 -11.49 -9.45
CA LYS A 26 -0.61 -10.96 -10.81
C LYS A 26 -1.83 -10.04 -10.90
N GLU A 27 -2.86 -10.31 -10.11
CA GLU A 27 -4.12 -9.58 -10.19
C GLU A 27 -4.21 -8.41 -9.20
N SER A 28 -3.53 -8.47 -8.04
CA SER A 28 -3.47 -7.37 -7.07
C SER A 28 -2.80 -6.14 -7.67
N TYR A 29 -3.42 -4.98 -7.44
CA TYR A 29 -2.91 -3.71 -7.93
C TYR A 29 -1.56 -3.36 -7.28
N TRP A 30 -1.47 -3.53 -5.96
CA TRP A 30 -0.27 -3.19 -5.20
C TRP A 30 0.84 -4.21 -5.38
N SER A 31 0.55 -5.50 -5.21
CA SER A 31 1.56 -6.55 -5.27
C SER A 31 2.23 -6.68 -6.64
N ARG A 32 1.53 -6.32 -7.73
CA ARG A 32 2.08 -6.36 -9.09
C ARG A 32 3.02 -5.19 -9.40
N LYS A 33 2.76 -4.01 -8.82
CA LYS A 33 3.36 -2.74 -9.26
C LYS A 33 4.30 -2.11 -8.24
N PHE A 34 4.01 -2.20 -6.94
CA PHE A 34 4.61 -1.30 -5.95
C PHE A 34 5.32 -2.02 -4.79
N VAL A 35 5.30 -3.35 -4.76
CA VAL A 35 5.97 -4.14 -3.72
C VAL A 35 7.36 -4.54 -4.19
N GLY A 36 8.39 -4.11 -3.46
CA GLY A 36 9.76 -4.56 -3.63
C GLY A 36 10.23 -5.44 -2.48
N ASN A 37 11.19 -6.30 -2.77
CA ASN A 37 11.69 -7.28 -1.80
C ASN A 37 12.97 -6.75 -1.13
N GLY A 38 13.08 -6.95 0.18
CA GLY A 38 14.26 -6.60 0.95
C GLY A 38 14.24 -5.18 1.52
N LYS A 39 15.12 -4.97 2.51
CA LYS A 39 15.22 -3.72 3.30
C LYS A 39 15.78 -2.54 2.48
N ASP A 40 16.55 -2.83 1.45
CA ASP A 40 17.14 -1.81 0.54
C ASP A 40 16.24 -1.48 -0.66
N SER A 41 15.05 -2.06 -0.73
CA SER A 41 14.12 -1.79 -1.83
C SER A 41 13.71 -0.32 -1.85
N ARG A 42 13.89 0.32 -3.02
CA ARG A 42 13.45 1.70 -3.30
C ARG A 42 12.03 1.81 -3.85
N LEU A 43 11.25 0.72 -3.81
CA LEU A 43 9.82 0.73 -4.15
C LEU A 43 8.95 1.26 -3.00
N PRO A 44 7.71 1.72 -3.27
CA PRO A 44 6.84 2.27 -2.24
C PRO A 44 6.50 1.31 -1.10
N ILE A 45 6.32 0.03 -1.39
CA ILE A 45 6.06 -0.97 -0.35
C ILE A 45 7.30 -1.84 -0.22
N GLN A 46 7.84 -1.91 0.99
CA GLN A 46 8.92 -2.84 1.31
C GLN A 46 8.37 -4.12 1.88
N ARG A 47 8.76 -5.23 1.28
CA ARG A 47 8.50 -6.56 1.81
C ARG A 47 9.71 -7.04 2.59
N ILE A 48 9.47 -7.36 3.86
CA ILE A 48 10.49 -7.91 4.76
C ILE A 48 10.17 -9.39 4.98
N ASP A 49 11.14 -10.24 4.64
CA ASP A 49 10.98 -11.70 4.62
C ASP A 49 11.63 -12.39 5.83
N ASP A 50 12.03 -11.62 6.85
CA ASP A 50 12.78 -12.14 8.01
C ASP A 50 11.99 -13.18 8.83
N LEU A 51 10.65 -13.13 8.83
CA LEU A 51 9.78 -14.10 9.51
C LEU A 51 9.38 -15.30 8.63
N GLN A 52 10.01 -15.47 7.46
CA GLN A 52 9.81 -16.66 6.65
C GLN A 52 10.66 -17.85 7.12
N GLN A 53 11.67 -17.62 7.95
CA GLN A 53 12.58 -18.65 8.45
C GLN A 53 12.81 -18.45 9.96
N GLY A 54 11.84 -18.86 10.78
CA GLY A 54 11.97 -18.81 12.24
C GLY A 54 10.65 -18.58 12.96
N ALA A 55 10.62 -18.90 14.26
CA ALA A 55 9.51 -18.56 15.12
C ALA A 55 9.64 -17.09 15.57
N GLY A 56 8.58 -16.30 15.39
CA GLY A 56 8.51 -14.91 15.79
C GLY A 56 7.27 -14.24 15.23
N ASP A 57 6.79 -13.21 15.92
CA ASP A 57 5.58 -12.45 15.58
C ASP A 57 5.87 -10.96 15.28
N GLU A 58 7.13 -10.52 15.41
CA GLU A 58 7.55 -9.13 15.23
C GLU A 58 8.79 -9.04 14.30
N VAL A 59 8.74 -8.07 13.38
CA VAL A 59 9.84 -7.64 12.52
C VAL A 59 10.30 -6.26 12.92
N THR A 60 11.61 -6.07 13.09
CA THR A 60 12.20 -4.75 13.29
C THR A 60 12.93 -4.29 12.03
N VAL A 61 12.69 -3.03 11.65
CA VAL A 61 13.39 -2.36 10.55
C VAL A 61 14.11 -1.16 11.10
N ASP A 62 15.40 -1.08 10.80
CA ASP A 62 16.26 0.01 11.23
C ASP A 62 16.56 0.90 10.03
N LEU A 63 16.32 2.21 10.17
CA LEU A 63 16.68 3.22 9.20
C LEU A 63 17.91 3.97 9.70
N LEU A 64 18.96 4.02 8.88
CA LEU A 64 20.19 4.75 9.16
C LEU A 64 20.04 6.23 8.77
N MET A 65 20.41 7.14 9.67
CA MET A 65 20.47 8.58 9.36
C MET A 65 21.76 8.95 8.61
N PRO A 66 21.72 9.97 7.73
CA PRO A 66 22.92 10.52 7.12
C PRO A 66 23.83 11.16 8.18
N ILE A 67 25.14 11.09 7.96
CA ILE A 67 26.14 11.74 8.80
C ILE A 67 26.16 13.24 8.50
N ASN A 68 26.09 14.08 9.54
CA ASN A 68 26.10 15.55 9.44
C ASN A 68 27.36 16.19 10.04
N GLN A 69 28.51 15.52 9.92
CA GLN A 69 29.78 16.00 10.47
C GLN A 69 30.43 17.06 9.57
N GLU A 70 30.97 18.12 10.16
CA GLU A 70 31.85 19.04 9.45
C GLU A 70 33.17 18.33 9.10
N PRO A 71 33.66 18.44 7.85
CA PRO A 71 34.93 17.83 7.48
C PRO A 71 36.07 18.48 8.25
N ILE A 72 36.98 17.66 8.78
CA ILE A 72 38.21 18.13 9.42
C ILE A 72 39.24 18.40 8.33
N ILE A 73 39.85 19.60 8.36
CA ILE A 73 40.81 20.06 7.34
C ILE A 73 42.20 20.14 7.98
N GLY A 74 43.21 19.58 7.31
CA GLY A 74 44.62 19.60 7.76
C GLY A 74 45.08 18.30 8.45
N ASP A 75 46.16 18.38 9.23
CA ASP A 75 46.79 17.27 9.97
C ASP A 75 46.13 16.98 11.33
N GLU A 76 44.89 17.44 11.55
CA GLU A 76 44.18 17.16 12.80
C GLU A 76 43.75 15.69 12.89
N THR A 77 43.91 15.09 14.07
CA THR A 77 43.53 13.70 14.33
C THR A 77 42.02 13.52 14.26
N LEU A 78 41.57 12.59 13.41
CA LEU A 78 40.16 12.21 13.24
C LEU A 78 39.61 11.39 14.43
N GLU A 79 40.49 10.70 15.15
CA GLU A 79 40.12 9.85 16.30
C GLU A 79 39.43 10.69 17.40
N GLY A 80 38.22 10.29 17.77
CA GLY A 80 37.40 10.98 18.79
C GLY A 80 36.52 12.12 18.26
N LYS A 81 36.64 12.49 16.98
CA LYS A 81 35.75 13.47 16.32
C LYS A 81 34.77 12.82 15.33
N GLU A 82 34.66 11.49 15.37
CA GLU A 82 33.75 10.71 14.50
C GLU A 82 32.29 10.91 14.90
N ALA A 83 31.43 11.13 13.90
CA ALA A 83 30.00 11.21 14.15
C ALA A 83 29.39 9.83 14.47
N PRO A 84 28.55 9.73 15.52
CA PRO A 84 27.90 8.47 15.85
C PRO A 84 26.82 8.13 14.81
N LEU A 85 26.76 6.87 14.39
CA LEU A 85 25.67 6.35 13.57
C LEU A 85 24.37 6.31 14.39
N LYS A 86 23.30 6.90 13.87
CA LYS A 86 21.98 6.92 14.51
C LYS A 86 21.01 6.07 13.70
N TYR A 87 20.30 5.19 14.40
CA TYR A 87 19.30 4.30 13.82
C TYR A 87 17.91 4.63 14.40
N TYR A 88 16.92 4.80 13.53
CA TYR A 88 15.52 4.76 13.94
C TYR A 88 14.99 3.36 13.73
N THR A 89 14.38 2.80 14.78
CA THR A 89 13.81 1.46 14.72
C THR A 89 12.29 1.55 14.61
N ASP A 90 11.74 0.84 13.64
CA ASP A 90 10.30 0.63 13.50
C ASP A 90 9.97 -0.87 13.66
N ARG A 91 8.77 -1.15 14.18
CA ARG A 91 8.31 -2.49 14.54
C ARG A 91 7.00 -2.81 13.84
N LEU A 92 6.93 -3.99 13.24
CA LEU A 92 5.76 -4.53 12.55
C LEU A 92 5.42 -5.90 13.11
N ARG A 93 4.16 -6.10 13.50
CA ARG A 93 3.66 -7.40 13.96
C ARG A 93 2.86 -8.13 12.89
N ILE A 94 2.88 -9.45 12.91
CA ILE A 94 2.11 -10.29 11.99
C ILE A 94 0.98 -11.02 12.73
N ASP A 95 -0.17 -11.18 12.07
CA ASP A 95 -1.28 -11.98 12.60
C ASP A 95 -1.94 -12.77 11.46
N GLN A 96 -2.74 -13.77 11.83
CA GLN A 96 -3.34 -14.69 10.91
C GLN A 96 -4.69 -14.19 10.39
N VAL A 97 -4.82 -14.17 9.06
CA VAL A 97 -6.04 -13.82 8.35
C VAL A 97 -6.55 -15.05 7.62
N ARG A 98 -7.86 -15.33 7.75
CA ARG A 98 -8.47 -16.54 7.20
C ARG A 98 -9.80 -16.22 6.52
N GLY A 99 -10.08 -16.94 5.43
CA GLY A 99 -11.36 -16.93 4.73
C GLY A 99 -11.66 -18.32 4.19
N GLY A 100 -12.92 -18.62 3.89
CA GLY A 100 -13.28 -19.93 3.39
C GLY A 100 -14.56 -19.93 2.57
N ALA A 101 -14.72 -20.96 1.75
CA ALA A 101 -15.89 -21.20 0.93
C ALA A 101 -16.40 -22.63 1.20
N ASP A 102 -17.71 -22.77 1.39
CA ASP A 102 -18.36 -24.08 1.46
C ASP A 102 -18.72 -24.55 0.04
N LEU A 103 -18.26 -25.76 -0.33
CA LEU A 103 -18.57 -26.36 -1.63
C LEU A 103 -19.95 -27.04 -1.64
N GLY A 104 -20.70 -26.96 -0.55
CA GLY A 104 -22.02 -27.56 -0.43
C GLY A 104 -21.98 -29.09 -0.31
N SER A 105 -23.18 -29.69 -0.31
CA SER A 105 -23.34 -31.12 -0.08
C SER A 105 -23.06 -31.97 -1.33
N ARG A 106 -22.93 -33.30 -1.13
CA ARG A 106 -22.79 -34.29 -2.20
C ARG A 106 -23.87 -34.18 -3.28
N MET A 107 -25.09 -33.83 -2.90
CA MET A 107 -26.19 -33.64 -3.85
C MET A 107 -26.01 -32.38 -4.69
N THR A 108 -25.52 -31.28 -4.12
CA THR A 108 -25.17 -30.07 -4.88
C THR A 108 -24.08 -30.39 -5.90
N LYS A 109 -23.01 -31.09 -5.49
CA LYS A 109 -21.93 -31.54 -6.38
C LYS A 109 -22.41 -32.44 -7.52
N LYS A 110 -23.41 -33.30 -7.30
CA LYS A 110 -23.98 -34.14 -8.35
C LYS A 110 -24.97 -33.39 -9.26
N ARG A 111 -25.64 -32.37 -8.74
CA ARG A 111 -26.60 -31.55 -9.50
C ARG A 111 -25.92 -30.49 -10.36
N THR A 112 -24.74 -30.02 -9.97
CA THR A 112 -23.97 -29.04 -10.73
C THR A 112 -22.84 -29.70 -11.52
N LEU A 113 -22.82 -29.51 -12.84
CA LEU A 113 -21.73 -29.96 -13.73
C LEU A 113 -20.41 -29.18 -13.53
N ARG A 114 -20.36 -28.21 -12.60
CA ARG A 114 -19.22 -27.32 -12.37
C ARG A 114 -18.17 -27.96 -11.47
N ASP A 115 -16.89 -27.73 -11.75
CA ASP A 115 -15.81 -28.04 -10.83
C ASP A 115 -15.73 -26.99 -9.72
N LEU A 116 -16.44 -27.26 -8.63
CA LEU A 116 -16.58 -26.34 -7.51
C LEU A 116 -15.23 -25.98 -6.85
N ARG A 117 -14.19 -26.82 -6.99
CA ARG A 117 -12.84 -26.47 -6.47
C ARG A 117 -12.21 -25.36 -7.29
N SER A 118 -12.36 -25.40 -8.61
CA SER A 118 -11.85 -24.35 -9.50
C SER A 118 -12.58 -23.02 -9.28
N ASP A 119 -13.90 -23.08 -9.06
CA ASP A 119 -14.74 -21.92 -8.75
C ASP A 119 -14.36 -21.32 -7.38
N ALA A 120 -14.18 -22.17 -6.36
CA ALA A 120 -13.76 -21.70 -5.03
C ALA A 120 -12.37 -21.06 -5.05
N LYS A 121 -11.43 -21.58 -5.85
CA LYS A 121 -10.12 -20.96 -6.03
C LYS A 121 -10.25 -19.59 -6.69
N ARG A 122 -11.07 -19.46 -7.74
CA ARG A 122 -11.29 -18.19 -8.43
C ARG A 122 -11.91 -17.15 -7.49
N ALA A 123 -12.95 -17.53 -6.74
CA ALA A 123 -13.58 -16.66 -5.77
C ALA A 123 -12.63 -16.27 -4.61
N GLY A 124 -11.86 -17.23 -4.10
CA GLY A 124 -10.85 -16.98 -3.08
C GLY A 124 -9.74 -16.03 -3.54
N THR A 125 -9.29 -16.17 -4.80
CA THR A 125 -8.28 -15.28 -5.40
C THR A 125 -8.78 -13.84 -5.48
N ASP A 126 -10.01 -13.63 -5.96
CA ASP A 126 -10.63 -12.30 -6.06
C ASP A 126 -10.82 -11.65 -4.67
N TRP A 127 -11.27 -12.46 -3.69
CA TRP A 127 -11.41 -12.02 -2.31
C TRP A 127 -10.07 -11.60 -1.70
N TRP A 128 -9.02 -12.42 -1.82
CA TRP A 128 -7.68 -12.11 -1.30
C TRP A 128 -7.08 -10.87 -1.95
N LYS A 129 -7.25 -10.71 -3.27
CA LYS A 129 -6.84 -9.50 -3.98
C LYS A 129 -7.48 -8.26 -3.38
N ARG A 130 -8.82 -8.26 -3.24
CA ARG A 130 -9.56 -7.11 -2.71
C ARG A 130 -9.16 -6.83 -1.28
N LEU A 131 -9.04 -7.86 -0.45
CA LEU A 131 -8.65 -7.77 0.95
C LEU A 131 -7.26 -7.13 1.12
N GLN A 132 -6.28 -7.59 0.35
CA GLN A 132 -4.90 -7.09 0.42
C GLN A 132 -4.79 -5.66 -0.13
N ASP A 133 -5.40 -5.38 -1.29
CA ASP A 133 -5.35 -4.04 -1.89
C ASP A 133 -6.01 -3.00 -0.97
N GLU A 134 -7.17 -3.34 -0.41
CA GLU A 134 -7.89 -2.49 0.55
C GLU A 134 -7.06 -2.23 1.81
N LEU A 135 -6.35 -3.24 2.31
CA LEU A 135 -5.49 -3.09 3.48
C LEU A 135 -4.38 -2.06 3.26
N TYR A 136 -3.72 -2.08 2.10
CA TYR A 136 -2.69 -1.09 1.76
C TYR A 136 -3.27 0.32 1.69
N PHE A 137 -4.46 0.49 1.09
CA PHE A 137 -5.13 1.80 1.06
C PHE A 137 -5.43 2.33 2.46
N ILE A 138 -5.88 1.48 3.39
CA ILE A 138 -6.20 1.87 4.77
C ILE A 138 -4.95 2.24 5.56
N TYR A 139 -3.86 1.48 5.45
CA TYR A 139 -2.63 1.78 6.18
C TYR A 139 -1.91 3.01 5.63
N LEU A 140 -1.78 3.14 4.31
CA LEU A 140 -1.10 4.29 3.70
C LEU A 140 -1.86 5.61 3.94
N SER A 141 -3.19 5.57 3.93
CA SER A 141 -4.02 6.74 4.25
C SER A 141 -4.04 7.09 5.75
N GLY A 142 -3.62 6.15 6.62
CA GLY A 142 -3.73 6.28 8.07
C GLY A 142 -5.16 6.26 8.60
N SER A 143 -6.14 5.85 7.79
CA SER A 143 -7.55 5.80 8.20
C SER A 143 -8.37 4.91 7.28
N ARG A 144 -9.39 4.23 7.84
CA ARG A 144 -10.35 3.46 7.06
C ARG A 144 -11.33 4.34 6.26
N GLY A 145 -11.50 5.60 6.65
CA GLY A 145 -12.46 6.53 6.06
C GLY A 145 -13.91 6.05 6.14
N HIS A 146 -14.75 6.54 5.23
CA HIS A 146 -16.19 6.28 5.16
C HIS A 146 -16.58 5.46 3.92
N GLY A 147 -17.55 4.55 4.07
CA GLY A 147 -18.15 3.78 2.98
C GLY A 147 -18.64 2.40 3.40
N SER A 148 -19.64 1.87 2.68
CA SER A 148 -20.31 0.58 2.99
C SER A 148 -19.74 -0.63 2.22
N GLY A 149 -18.60 -0.48 1.55
CA GLY A 149 -18.04 -1.51 0.65
C GLY A 149 -16.72 -2.14 1.09
N PHE A 150 -16.24 -1.87 2.29
CA PHE A 150 -14.96 -2.40 2.78
C PHE A 150 -15.12 -3.85 3.25
N VAL A 151 -14.17 -4.71 2.87
CA VAL A 151 -14.06 -6.07 3.41
C VAL A 151 -13.60 -6.03 4.87
N TRP A 152 -12.74 -5.07 5.22
CA TRP A 152 -12.30 -4.86 6.58
C TRP A 152 -13.33 -4.05 7.37
N SER A 153 -13.82 -4.62 8.48
CA SER A 153 -14.66 -3.90 9.44
C SER A 153 -13.82 -2.90 10.26
N ALA A 154 -14.42 -1.77 10.66
CA ALA A 154 -13.69 -0.75 11.42
C ALA A 154 -13.16 -1.26 12.77
N SER A 155 -13.91 -2.14 13.44
CA SER A 155 -13.53 -2.74 14.72
C SER A 155 -12.76 -4.06 14.58
N ASN A 156 -12.15 -4.31 13.43
CA ASN A 156 -11.40 -5.56 13.22
C ASN A 156 -10.17 -5.61 14.15
N PRO A 157 -9.94 -6.71 14.89
CA PRO A 157 -8.77 -6.87 15.77
C PRO A 157 -7.42 -6.70 15.07
N PHE A 158 -7.36 -6.90 13.75
CA PHE A 158 -6.15 -6.69 12.96
C PHE A 158 -5.56 -5.28 13.13
N PHE A 159 -6.42 -4.26 13.29
CA PHE A 159 -5.98 -2.87 13.52
C PHE A 159 -5.52 -2.61 14.96
N GLN A 160 -5.68 -3.56 15.88
CA GLN A 160 -5.11 -3.49 17.23
C GLN A 160 -3.68 -4.06 17.25
N VAL A 161 -3.37 -5.00 16.35
CA VAL A 161 -2.02 -5.58 16.21
C VAL A 161 -1.05 -4.54 15.67
N ASN A 162 -1.44 -3.84 14.60
CA ASN A 162 -0.73 -2.66 14.10
C ASN A 162 -1.72 -1.49 13.99
N PRO A 163 -1.64 -0.50 14.89
CA PRO A 163 -2.55 0.64 14.89
C PRO A 163 -2.38 1.50 13.62
N LEU A 164 -3.49 2.11 13.19
CA LEU A 164 -3.47 3.07 12.09
C LEU A 164 -2.91 4.41 12.57
N THR A 165 -1.85 4.88 11.90
CA THR A 165 -1.24 6.17 12.19
C THR A 165 -1.75 7.22 11.22
N ALA A 166 -2.43 8.25 11.73
CA ALA A 166 -2.88 9.38 10.92
C ALA A 166 -1.68 10.13 10.31
N PRO A 167 -1.84 10.77 9.13
CA PRO A 167 -0.78 11.60 8.56
C PRO A 167 -0.33 12.69 9.53
N ASP A 168 0.98 12.94 9.59
CA ASP A 168 1.49 14.04 10.41
C ASP A 168 1.23 15.42 9.77
N SER A 169 1.50 16.49 10.51
CA SER A 169 1.24 17.87 10.06
C SER A 169 2.10 18.33 8.88
N GLN A 170 3.24 17.68 8.62
CA GLN A 170 4.12 17.97 7.50
C GLN A 170 3.79 17.12 6.27
N HIS A 171 3.27 15.92 6.45
CA HIS A 171 2.93 14.97 5.40
C HIS A 171 1.45 15.02 5.03
N ILE A 172 0.74 16.09 5.40
CA ILE A 172 -0.61 16.39 4.93
C ILE A 172 -0.64 17.72 4.17
N LEU A 173 -1.26 17.70 3.00
CA LEU A 173 -1.51 18.88 2.17
C LEU A 173 -2.98 18.89 1.77
N PHE A 174 -3.54 20.09 1.65
CA PHE A 174 -4.94 20.29 1.28
C PHE A 174 -5.06 20.98 -0.07
N GLY A 175 -6.16 20.70 -0.77
CA GLY A 175 -6.54 21.38 -2.02
C GLY A 175 -6.79 22.87 -1.82
N GLY A 176 -6.56 23.65 -2.88
CA GLY A 176 -6.91 25.07 -2.94
C GLY A 176 -6.27 25.93 -1.84
N ALA A 177 -7.11 26.61 -1.07
CA ALA A 177 -6.72 27.53 0.00
C ALA A 177 -6.87 26.94 1.42
N ALA A 178 -7.35 25.69 1.52
CA ALA A 178 -7.52 25.02 2.79
C ALA A 178 -6.16 24.74 3.48
N THR A 179 -6.14 24.85 4.81
CA THR A 179 -4.96 24.56 5.65
C THR A 179 -5.24 23.46 6.67
N SER A 180 -6.50 23.05 6.79
CA SER A 180 -6.97 22.02 7.72
C SER A 180 -8.23 21.34 7.19
N LYS A 181 -8.57 20.20 7.79
CA LYS A 181 -9.82 19.48 7.53
C LYS A 181 -11.06 20.36 7.70
N ALA A 182 -11.07 21.26 8.69
CA ALA A 182 -12.19 22.15 8.97
C ALA A 182 -12.31 23.30 7.97
N SER A 183 -11.20 23.75 7.38
CA SER A 183 -11.20 24.84 6.39
C SER A 183 -11.56 24.39 4.97
N LEU A 184 -11.66 23.09 4.72
CA LEU A 184 -11.86 22.55 3.37
C LEU A 184 -13.28 22.81 2.87
N THR A 185 -13.39 23.42 1.70
CA THR A 185 -14.66 23.75 1.03
C THR A 185 -14.86 22.90 -0.22
N THR A 186 -16.07 22.89 -0.79
CA THR A 186 -16.37 22.17 -2.04
C THR A 186 -15.59 22.69 -3.24
N GLY A 187 -15.07 23.93 -3.19
CA GLY A 187 -14.24 24.53 -4.24
C GLY A 187 -12.76 24.09 -4.21
N ASP A 188 -12.32 23.45 -3.12
CA ASP A 188 -10.94 22.99 -2.93
C ASP A 188 -10.73 21.61 -3.60
N THR A 189 -10.96 21.57 -4.92
CA THR A 189 -10.84 20.36 -5.74
C THR A 189 -9.38 20.00 -6.03
N PHE A 190 -9.17 18.81 -6.59
CA PHE A 190 -7.83 18.33 -6.97
C PHE A 190 -7.33 19.05 -8.22
N LYS A 191 -6.20 19.77 -8.09
CA LYS A 191 -5.58 20.59 -9.16
C LYS A 191 -4.13 20.22 -9.36
N LEU A 192 -3.58 20.44 -10.56
CA LEU A 192 -2.16 20.15 -10.85
C LEU A 192 -1.20 20.90 -9.92
N ARG A 193 -1.55 22.13 -9.54
CA ARG A 193 -0.77 22.94 -8.60
C ARG A 193 -0.53 22.25 -7.25
N LEU A 194 -1.44 21.37 -6.80
CA LEU A 194 -1.28 20.62 -5.56
C LEU A 194 -0.13 19.60 -5.68
N ILE A 195 0.04 18.99 -6.85
CA ILE A 195 1.15 18.09 -7.14
C ILE A 195 2.47 18.87 -7.08
N ASP A 196 2.53 20.06 -7.69
CA ASP A 196 3.74 20.92 -7.63
C ASP A 196 4.12 21.30 -6.20
N LYS A 197 3.14 21.64 -5.36
CA LYS A 197 3.38 21.92 -3.93
C LYS A 197 3.91 20.68 -3.21
N ALA A 198 3.38 19.50 -3.53
CA ALA A 198 3.75 18.25 -2.89
C ALA A 198 5.17 17.82 -3.26
N VAL A 199 5.56 17.94 -4.53
CA VAL A 199 6.93 17.68 -5.00
C VAL A 199 7.90 18.67 -4.38
N ALA A 200 7.62 19.97 -4.43
CA ALA A 200 8.48 20.98 -3.82
C ALA A 200 8.66 20.74 -2.32
N LYS A 201 7.62 20.28 -1.62
CA LYS A 201 7.74 19.89 -0.22
C LYS A 201 8.58 18.62 -0.04
N ALA A 202 8.37 17.61 -0.88
CA ALA A 202 9.14 16.35 -0.82
C ALA A 202 10.65 16.61 -0.97
N GLU A 203 11.02 17.48 -1.92
CA GLU A 203 12.42 17.81 -2.24
C GLU A 203 13.08 18.73 -1.20
N THR A 204 12.31 19.62 -0.57
CA THR A 204 12.86 20.58 0.41
C THR A 204 12.93 20.02 1.83
N MET A 205 12.13 19.01 2.17
CA MET A 205 12.18 18.38 3.49
C MET A 205 13.56 17.75 3.74
N GLY A 206 14.15 18.09 4.89
CA GLY A 206 15.47 17.62 5.33
C GLY A 206 16.67 18.42 4.81
N GLY A 207 16.46 19.44 3.97
CA GLY A 207 17.53 20.29 3.43
C GLY A 207 17.72 21.64 4.14
N ASP A 208 16.85 22.00 5.08
CA ASP A 208 16.78 23.31 5.75
C ASP A 208 17.45 23.36 7.13
N GLY A 209 18.17 22.30 7.51
CA GLY A 209 18.85 22.19 8.81
C GLY A 209 17.93 21.72 9.95
N THR A 210 16.68 21.31 9.67
CA THR A 210 15.74 20.79 10.68
C THR A 210 16.02 19.35 11.13
N ASP A 211 17.11 18.71 10.65
CA ASP A 211 17.44 17.29 10.91
C ASP A 211 16.28 16.31 10.57
N GLU A 212 15.32 16.74 9.74
CA GLU A 212 14.21 15.91 9.27
C GLU A 212 14.66 15.03 8.09
N LEU A 213 14.07 13.85 7.95
CA LEU A 213 14.41 12.92 6.88
C LEU A 213 13.71 13.33 5.58
N SER A 214 14.48 13.44 4.51
CA SER A 214 13.96 13.75 3.18
C SER A 214 13.21 12.56 2.57
N MET A 215 12.13 12.84 1.84
CA MET A 215 11.34 11.83 1.16
C MET A 215 12.04 11.41 -0.15
N ILE A 216 12.58 10.19 -0.18
CA ILE A 216 13.34 9.69 -1.32
C ILE A 216 12.39 9.26 -2.45
N PRO A 217 12.64 9.66 -3.71
CA PRO A 217 11.85 9.22 -4.85
C PRO A 217 12.06 7.72 -5.15
N VAL A 218 11.11 7.12 -5.87
CA VAL A 218 11.19 5.73 -6.31
C VAL A 218 12.12 5.66 -7.52
N SER A 219 13.19 4.88 -7.42
CA SER A 219 14.10 4.64 -8.54
C SER A 219 13.56 3.53 -9.44
N ILE A 220 13.24 3.85 -10.69
CA ILE A 220 12.75 2.91 -11.69
C ILE A 220 13.59 3.07 -12.96
N GLU A 221 14.25 2.00 -13.39
CA GLU A 221 14.97 1.95 -14.68
C GLU A 221 15.98 3.10 -14.91
N GLY A 222 16.51 3.68 -13.83
CA GLY A 222 17.48 4.80 -13.88
C GLY A 222 16.87 6.19 -13.69
N GLY A 223 15.54 6.32 -13.71
CA GLY A 223 14.80 7.54 -13.38
C GLY A 223 14.33 7.57 -11.93
N SER A 224 14.25 8.76 -11.34
CA SER A 224 13.69 9.01 -10.01
C SER A 224 12.30 9.62 -10.15
N HIS A 225 11.28 8.92 -9.66
CA HIS A 225 9.90 9.36 -9.78
C HIS A 225 9.13 9.24 -8.46
N TYR A 226 8.20 10.16 -8.24
CA TYR A 226 7.17 9.98 -7.21
C TYR A 226 5.91 9.38 -7.83
N ILE A 227 5.05 8.77 -7.03
CA ILE A 227 3.77 8.20 -7.52
C ILE A 227 2.61 8.92 -6.84
N CYS A 228 1.73 9.55 -7.61
CA CYS A 228 0.49 10.11 -7.07
C CYS A 228 -0.67 9.18 -7.37
N LEU A 229 -1.31 8.67 -6.32
CA LEU A 229 -2.45 7.79 -6.37
C LEU A 229 -3.72 8.52 -5.92
N MET A 230 -4.64 8.75 -6.86
CA MET A 230 -5.84 9.55 -6.64
C MET A 230 -7.14 8.75 -6.83
N HIS A 231 -8.22 9.24 -6.25
CA HIS A 231 -9.55 8.69 -6.50
C HIS A 231 -10.01 9.01 -7.94
N THR A 232 -10.92 8.21 -8.49
CA THR A 232 -11.39 8.39 -9.88
C THR A 232 -12.08 9.72 -10.13
N TYR A 233 -12.76 10.29 -9.12
CA TYR A 233 -13.41 11.60 -9.24
C TYR A 233 -12.42 12.76 -9.09
N GLN A 234 -11.37 12.61 -8.26
CA GLN A 234 -10.25 13.57 -8.22
C GLN A 234 -9.53 13.64 -9.56
N ALA A 235 -9.36 12.50 -10.24
CA ALA A 235 -8.77 12.45 -11.58
C ALA A 235 -9.61 13.18 -12.64
N ASP A 236 -10.94 13.17 -12.52
CA ASP A 236 -11.83 13.91 -13.41
C ASP A 236 -11.72 15.43 -13.16
N ALA A 237 -11.77 15.84 -11.89
CA ALA A 237 -11.57 17.24 -11.51
C ALA A 237 -10.22 17.79 -12.00
N MET A 238 -9.15 17.00 -11.88
CA MET A 238 -7.82 17.36 -12.41
C MET A 238 -7.80 17.50 -13.93
N ARG A 239 -8.52 16.63 -14.65
CA ARG A 239 -8.62 16.71 -16.11
C ARG A 239 -9.37 17.97 -16.56
N GLN A 240 -10.41 18.37 -15.83
CA GLN A 240 -11.12 19.61 -16.09
C GLN A 240 -10.21 20.83 -15.85
N ASP A 241 -9.42 20.82 -14.77
CA ASP A 241 -8.47 21.89 -14.42
C ASP A 241 -7.30 22.01 -15.42
N ALA A 242 -6.75 20.88 -15.89
CA ALA A 242 -5.63 20.85 -16.84
C ALA A 242 -6.01 21.35 -18.25
N GLY A 243 -7.30 21.30 -18.60
CA GLY A 243 -7.79 21.58 -19.95
C GLY A 243 -7.27 20.60 -21.01
N THR A 244 -7.75 20.75 -22.26
CA THR A 244 -7.42 19.81 -23.35
C THR A 244 -5.93 19.81 -23.71
N GLY A 245 -5.27 20.98 -23.70
CA GLY A 245 -3.85 21.12 -24.03
C GLY A 245 -2.93 20.50 -22.99
N GLY A 246 -3.08 20.90 -21.71
CA GLY A 246 -2.27 20.37 -20.62
C GLY A 246 -2.46 18.87 -20.41
N TRP A 247 -3.68 18.37 -20.63
CA TRP A 247 -3.95 16.93 -20.57
C TRP A 247 -3.20 16.14 -21.65
N LEU A 248 -3.14 16.65 -22.89
CA LEU A 248 -2.40 16.00 -23.98
C LEU A 248 -0.90 15.97 -23.70
N ASP A 249 -0.35 17.01 -23.08
CA ASP A 249 1.09 17.06 -22.77
C ASP A 249 1.46 16.10 -21.63
N ILE A 250 0.60 15.96 -20.61
CA ILE A 250 0.73 14.94 -19.55
C ILE A 250 0.72 13.52 -20.12
N GLN A 251 -0.11 13.27 -21.14
CA GLN A 251 -0.16 11.97 -21.81
C GLN A 251 1.04 11.71 -22.71
N LYS A 252 1.52 12.74 -23.43
CA LYS A 252 2.75 12.64 -24.24
C LYS A 252 3.98 12.40 -23.38
N ALA A 253 4.08 13.08 -22.22
CA ALA A 253 5.18 12.88 -21.29
C ALA A 253 5.25 11.42 -20.79
N ALA A 254 4.10 10.82 -20.48
CA ALA A 254 4.05 9.40 -20.11
C ALA A 254 4.35 8.46 -21.28
N ALA A 255 3.93 8.79 -22.50
CA ALA A 255 4.23 7.98 -23.68
C ALA A 255 5.71 8.02 -24.07
N ALA A 256 6.38 9.16 -23.83
CA ALA A 256 7.79 9.39 -24.09
C ALA A 256 8.71 8.87 -22.98
N ALA A 257 8.17 8.59 -21.78
CA ALA A 257 8.95 8.04 -20.68
C ALA A 257 9.52 6.65 -21.05
N GLU A 258 10.84 6.51 -20.88
CA GLU A 258 11.50 5.21 -20.96
C GLU A 258 10.89 4.26 -19.93
N GLY A 259 10.56 3.03 -20.33
CA GLY A 259 10.06 2.02 -19.41
C GLY A 259 8.57 1.69 -19.47
N ASN A 260 7.88 1.91 -20.60
CA ASN A 260 6.50 1.43 -20.84
C ASN A 260 6.27 -0.08 -20.56
N LYS A 261 7.33 -0.89 -20.48
CA LYS A 261 7.27 -2.31 -20.09
C LYS A 261 7.15 -2.51 -18.57
N ASN A 262 7.53 -1.52 -17.77
CA ASN A 262 7.45 -1.58 -16.32
C ASN A 262 5.98 -1.54 -15.86
N PRO A 263 5.54 -2.43 -14.95
CA PRO A 263 4.18 -2.43 -14.42
C PRO A 263 3.73 -1.10 -13.78
N ILE A 264 4.67 -0.27 -13.31
CA ILE A 264 4.40 1.04 -12.71
C ILE A 264 3.92 2.04 -13.76
N PHE A 265 4.50 2.05 -14.96
CA PHE A 265 4.08 2.92 -16.06
C PHE A 265 2.85 2.39 -16.81
N GLN A 266 2.52 1.10 -16.63
CA GLN A 266 1.33 0.50 -17.24
C GLN A 266 0.02 0.91 -16.55
N GLY A 267 -0.89 1.52 -17.31
CA GLY A 267 -2.20 1.95 -16.83
C GLY A 267 -2.15 3.24 -16.00
N THR A 268 -1.10 4.03 -16.18
CA THR A 268 -1.00 5.40 -15.66
C THR A 268 -1.98 6.33 -16.39
N LEU A 269 -2.34 7.41 -15.71
CA LEU A 269 -3.06 8.52 -16.32
C LEU A 269 -2.15 9.41 -17.17
N GLY A 270 -0.90 9.54 -16.72
CA GLY A 270 0.13 10.34 -17.35
C GLY A 270 1.27 10.61 -16.37
N MET A 271 2.20 11.47 -16.79
CA MET A 271 3.30 11.96 -15.95
C MET A 271 3.29 13.48 -15.92
N TYR A 272 3.56 14.05 -14.74
CA TYR A 272 3.64 15.49 -14.55
C TYR A 272 4.66 15.79 -13.45
N ASN A 273 5.64 16.67 -13.73
CA ASN A 273 6.70 17.06 -12.80
C ASN A 273 7.41 15.86 -12.13
N ASP A 274 7.83 14.87 -12.93
CA ASP A 274 8.42 13.60 -12.49
C ASP A 274 7.55 12.74 -11.54
N VAL A 275 6.25 13.05 -11.46
CA VAL A 275 5.25 12.27 -10.75
C VAL A 275 4.46 11.40 -11.71
N VAL A 276 4.41 10.10 -11.43
CA VAL A 276 3.59 9.12 -12.13
C VAL A 276 2.18 9.14 -11.56
N LEU A 277 1.19 9.45 -12.40
CA LEU A 277 -0.20 9.59 -11.98
C LEU A 277 -0.95 8.27 -12.13
N HIS A 278 -1.53 7.77 -11.04
CA HIS A 278 -2.41 6.60 -11.01
C HIS A 278 -3.77 6.94 -10.43
N LYS A 279 -4.82 6.29 -10.92
CA LYS A 279 -6.15 6.34 -10.30
C LYS A 279 -6.60 4.98 -9.80
N HIS A 280 -7.27 4.97 -8.67
CA HIS A 280 -7.91 3.75 -8.16
C HIS A 280 -9.21 4.08 -7.41
N ARG A 281 -10.24 3.24 -7.59
CA ARG A 281 -11.57 3.43 -6.99
C ARG A 281 -11.60 3.25 -5.47
N ASN A 282 -10.65 2.50 -4.91
CA ASN A 282 -10.60 2.21 -3.47
C ASN A 282 -9.74 3.19 -2.67
N VAL A 283 -9.31 4.30 -3.27
CA VAL A 283 -8.69 5.40 -2.51
C VAL A 283 -9.67 5.87 -1.44
N ILE A 284 -9.15 6.14 -0.24
CA ILE A 284 -9.98 6.40 0.95
C ILE A 284 -10.70 7.74 0.82
N ARG A 285 -11.99 7.71 1.17
CA ARG A 285 -12.89 8.86 1.14
C ARG A 285 -13.41 9.17 2.54
N PHE A 286 -13.80 10.42 2.71
CA PHE A 286 -14.32 10.99 3.94
C PHE A 286 -15.57 11.81 3.62
N ASN A 287 -16.48 11.92 4.58
CA ASN A 287 -17.73 12.66 4.47
C ASN A 287 -17.89 13.73 5.58
N ASP A 288 -16.81 14.00 6.31
CA ASP A 288 -16.79 14.81 7.53
C ASP A 288 -15.80 15.98 7.44
N TYR A 289 -15.53 16.48 6.23
CA TYR A 289 -14.67 17.64 6.00
C TYR A 289 -15.47 18.95 6.00
N GLY A 290 -14.77 20.07 6.17
CA GLY A 290 -15.35 21.40 6.26
C GLY A 290 -15.89 21.74 7.64
N ALA A 291 -16.13 23.03 7.89
CA ALA A 291 -16.57 23.53 9.19
C ALA A 291 -17.91 22.91 9.64
N GLY A 292 -18.78 22.59 8.67
CA GLY A 292 -20.05 21.90 8.90
C GLY A 292 -19.96 20.36 8.88
N SER A 293 -18.77 19.77 8.71
CA SER A 293 -18.58 18.32 8.54
C SER A 293 -19.48 17.72 7.45
N ASN A 294 -19.66 18.45 6.35
CA ASN A 294 -20.61 18.15 5.27
C ASN A 294 -19.95 18.09 3.89
N VAL A 295 -18.63 18.23 3.81
CA VAL A 295 -17.88 18.15 2.56
C VAL A 295 -17.36 16.73 2.38
N ASN A 296 -17.68 16.14 1.23
CA ASN A 296 -17.08 14.89 0.80
C ASN A 296 -15.65 15.15 0.34
N ALA A 297 -14.69 14.42 0.88
CA ALA A 297 -13.28 14.52 0.56
C ALA A 297 -12.69 13.16 0.18
N ALA A 298 -11.59 13.18 -0.55
CA ALA A 298 -10.78 12.00 -0.81
C ALA A 298 -9.32 12.31 -0.50
N ARG A 299 -8.62 11.31 0.03
CA ARG A 299 -7.20 11.40 0.34
C ARG A 299 -6.39 10.73 -0.76
N ALA A 300 -5.91 11.54 -1.70
CA ALA A 300 -4.90 11.06 -2.63
C ALA A 300 -3.57 10.87 -1.89
N LEU A 301 -2.73 9.98 -2.39
CA LEU A 301 -1.46 9.63 -1.76
C LEU A 301 -0.32 9.97 -2.70
N LEU A 302 0.63 10.78 -2.25
CA LEU A 302 1.93 10.89 -2.90
C LEU A 302 2.86 9.88 -2.25
N LEU A 303 3.42 8.96 -3.04
CA LEU A 303 4.25 7.86 -2.57
C LEU A 303 5.67 8.04 -3.10
N GLY A 304 6.61 7.90 -2.18
CA GLY A 304 8.03 7.81 -2.43
C GLY A 304 8.50 6.38 -2.17
N ALA A 305 9.80 6.20 -2.04
CA ALA A 305 10.36 4.93 -1.58
C ALA A 305 9.94 4.66 -0.13
N GLN A 306 9.73 3.38 0.21
CA GLN A 306 9.55 2.92 1.58
C GLN A 306 8.36 3.58 2.34
N ALA A 307 7.23 3.76 1.68
CA ALA A 307 5.99 4.29 2.24
C ALA A 307 5.30 3.36 3.26
N ALA A 308 5.38 2.05 3.05
CA ALA A 308 4.80 1.05 3.94
C ALA A 308 5.63 -0.22 3.99
N LEU A 309 5.49 -0.95 5.10
CA LEU A 309 6.13 -2.21 5.36
C LEU A 309 5.08 -3.33 5.30
N ILE A 310 5.45 -4.44 4.66
CA ILE A 310 4.69 -5.69 4.73
C ILE A 310 5.61 -6.83 5.16
N ALA A 311 5.13 -7.64 6.10
CA ALA A 311 5.76 -8.88 6.50
C ALA A 311 4.79 -10.03 6.31
N TYR A 312 5.34 -11.19 5.95
CA TYR A 312 4.62 -12.45 5.87
C TYR A 312 5.29 -13.46 6.80
N GLY A 313 4.50 -14.14 7.61
CA GLY A 313 4.96 -15.30 8.36
C GLY A 313 4.99 -16.55 7.49
N ASP A 314 5.90 -17.49 7.78
CA ASP A 314 5.84 -18.81 7.15
C ASP A 314 4.66 -19.64 7.67
N ASN A 315 4.11 -20.45 6.77
CA ASN A 315 3.09 -21.45 7.06
C ASN A 315 3.69 -22.86 6.90
N GLU A 316 4.88 -23.16 7.42
CA GLU A 316 5.53 -24.50 7.45
C GLU A 316 5.70 -25.23 6.09
N THR A 317 5.26 -24.61 4.99
CA THR A 317 5.12 -25.21 3.65
C THR A 317 5.81 -24.38 2.56
N GLY A 318 6.42 -23.25 2.94
CA GLY A 318 7.16 -22.35 2.05
C GLY A 318 6.28 -21.52 1.11
N THR A 319 4.96 -21.45 1.37
CA THR A 319 4.01 -20.65 0.58
C THR A 319 3.23 -19.68 1.46
N ARG A 320 3.16 -18.40 1.05
CA ARG A 320 2.52 -17.29 1.80
C ARG A 320 1.03 -17.51 2.08
N PHE A 321 0.35 -18.18 1.16
CA PHE A 321 -1.05 -18.58 1.29
C PHE A 321 -1.12 -20.09 1.42
N ARG A 322 -1.99 -20.56 2.31
CA ARG A 322 -2.27 -21.99 2.45
C ARG A 322 -3.70 -22.30 2.07
N TRP A 323 -3.85 -23.44 1.41
CA TRP A 323 -5.13 -24.03 1.03
C TRP A 323 -5.41 -25.22 1.96
N THR A 324 -6.61 -25.33 2.50
CA THR A 324 -7.02 -26.48 3.31
C THR A 324 -8.37 -27.00 2.85
N GLU A 325 -8.51 -28.32 2.75
CA GLU A 325 -9.80 -28.95 2.45
C GLU A 325 -10.23 -29.77 3.67
N VAL A 326 -11.37 -29.43 4.26
CA VAL A 326 -11.92 -30.16 5.40
C VAL A 326 -13.28 -30.71 5.02
N SER A 327 -13.45 -32.03 5.18
CA SER A 327 -14.77 -32.62 5.05
C SER A 327 -15.58 -32.36 6.30
N LYS A 328 -16.78 -31.83 6.12
CA LYS A 328 -17.76 -31.60 7.19
C LYS A 328 -18.89 -32.61 7.07
N ASP A 329 -19.67 -32.75 8.14
CA ASP A 329 -20.88 -33.58 8.18
C ASP A 329 -20.63 -35.02 7.72
N HIS A 330 -19.73 -35.73 8.41
CA HIS A 330 -19.38 -37.13 8.12
C HIS A 330 -19.04 -37.43 6.64
N GLY A 331 -18.46 -36.49 5.92
CA GLY A 331 -18.10 -36.69 4.51
C GLY A 331 -19.12 -36.15 3.51
N ASN A 332 -20.22 -35.56 3.96
CA ASN A 332 -21.32 -35.09 3.13
C ASN A 332 -21.03 -33.73 2.45
N SER A 333 -20.26 -32.85 3.09
CA SER A 333 -19.81 -31.60 2.48
C SER A 333 -18.29 -31.42 2.61
N VAL A 334 -17.73 -30.55 1.77
CA VAL A 334 -16.31 -30.19 1.81
C VAL A 334 -16.23 -28.68 1.86
N ALA A 335 -15.56 -28.14 2.88
CA ALA A 335 -15.25 -26.73 2.96
C ALA A 335 -13.78 -26.52 2.60
N ILE A 336 -13.50 -25.46 1.84
CA ILE A 336 -12.15 -24.99 1.58
C ILE A 336 -11.87 -23.81 2.49
N GLY A 337 -10.76 -23.89 3.22
CA GLY A 337 -10.16 -22.79 3.94
C GLY A 337 -8.96 -22.23 3.20
N THR A 338 -8.78 -20.91 3.28
CA THR A 338 -7.57 -20.23 2.85
C THR A 338 -7.07 -19.34 3.99
N HIS A 339 -5.76 -19.32 4.21
CA HIS A 339 -5.17 -18.49 5.26
C HIS A 339 -3.80 -17.94 4.86
N ALA A 340 -3.47 -16.80 5.43
CA ALA A 340 -2.15 -16.16 5.35
C ALA A 340 -1.81 -15.57 6.72
N ILE A 341 -0.52 -15.52 7.05
CA ILE A 341 -0.01 -14.77 8.20
C ILE A 341 0.67 -13.53 7.64
N MET A 342 0.17 -12.36 7.99
CA MET A 342 0.59 -11.10 7.39
C MET A 342 0.49 -9.94 8.37
N GLY A 343 1.34 -8.95 8.17
CA GLY A 343 1.32 -7.68 8.87
C GLY A 343 1.58 -6.56 7.88
N VAL A 344 0.82 -5.47 7.98
CA VAL A 344 1.04 -4.25 7.21
C VAL A 344 1.10 -3.08 8.18
N LYS A 345 2.04 -2.17 7.95
CA LYS A 345 2.16 -0.93 8.70
C LYS A 345 2.67 0.18 7.80
N LYS A 346 2.19 1.40 8.01
CA LYS A 346 2.76 2.61 7.40
C LYS A 346 4.15 2.85 7.97
N ALA A 347 5.13 3.16 7.13
CA ALA A 347 6.48 3.43 7.59
C ALA A 347 6.49 4.79 8.32
N THR A 348 6.86 4.76 9.59
CA THR A 348 6.91 5.95 10.44
C THR A 348 8.11 5.88 11.35
N TYR A 349 8.79 7.01 11.54
CA TYR A 349 9.96 7.10 12.40
C TYR A 349 9.75 8.15 13.49
N LYS A 350 10.40 7.97 14.63
CA LYS A 350 10.42 9.02 15.65
C LYS A 350 11.40 10.10 15.23
N SER A 351 11.11 11.37 15.53
CA SER A 351 12.08 12.45 15.39
C SER A 351 13.26 12.26 16.33
N LYS A 352 14.35 12.99 16.11
CA LYS A 352 15.58 12.96 16.93
C LYS A 352 15.30 13.23 18.41
N ASP A 353 14.31 14.07 18.70
CA ASP A 353 13.88 14.39 20.06
C ASP A 353 12.98 13.31 20.69
N GLY A 354 12.64 12.25 19.95
CA GLY A 354 11.82 11.12 20.40
C GLY A 354 10.33 11.44 20.59
N ASN A 355 9.95 12.71 20.45
CA ASN A 355 8.63 13.24 20.84
C ASN A 355 7.58 13.19 19.72
N VAL A 356 8.00 13.21 18.45
CA VAL A 356 7.07 13.27 17.31
C VAL A 356 7.29 12.07 16.40
N GLN A 357 6.21 11.37 16.05
CA GLN A 357 6.23 10.34 15.03
C GLN A 357 5.96 11.00 13.67
N ARG A 358 6.87 10.78 12.72
CA ARG A 358 6.84 11.32 11.37
C ARG A 358 6.60 10.23 10.34
N ASP A 359 5.88 10.58 9.29
CA ASP A 359 5.81 9.74 8.09
C ASP A 359 7.12 9.83 7.29
N PHE A 360 7.42 8.84 6.44
CA PHE A 360 8.67 8.79 5.68
C PHE A 360 8.48 8.82 4.17
N GLY A 361 7.74 7.84 3.65
CA GLY A 361 7.59 7.63 2.20
C GLY A 361 6.21 7.99 1.66
N VAL A 362 5.37 8.70 2.42
CA VAL A 362 4.00 9.02 1.99
C VAL A 362 3.53 10.39 2.48
N MET A 363 2.87 11.12 1.58
CA MET A 363 2.08 12.31 1.92
C MET A 363 0.62 12.14 1.53
N ALA A 364 -0.27 12.64 2.38
CA ALA A 364 -1.70 12.74 2.15
C ALA A 364 -2.03 14.05 1.43
N LEU A 365 -2.76 13.94 0.32
CA LEU A 365 -3.29 15.06 -0.46
C LEU A 365 -4.82 15.04 -0.33
N ASP A 366 -5.34 15.81 0.62
CA ASP A 366 -6.77 15.86 0.92
C ASP A 366 -7.46 16.94 0.10
N THR A 367 -8.42 16.55 -0.74
CA THR A 367 -9.19 17.51 -1.55
C THR A 367 -10.68 17.21 -1.49
N ALA A 368 -11.49 18.20 -1.80
CA ALA A 368 -12.90 18.00 -2.05
C ALA A 368 -13.08 16.98 -3.19
N ASN A 369 -14.01 16.05 -3.00
CA ASN A 369 -14.28 14.96 -3.91
C ASN A 369 -15.79 14.90 -4.19
N THR A 370 -16.20 15.67 -5.18
CA THR A 370 -17.57 15.71 -5.71
C THR A 370 -17.76 14.61 -6.74
N ASP A 371 -18.90 13.94 -6.74
CA ASP A 371 -19.25 13.00 -7.81
C ASP A 371 -19.56 13.80 -9.09
N PRO A 372 -18.92 13.51 -10.23
CA PRO A 372 -19.18 14.23 -11.47
C PRO A 372 -20.60 14.02 -12.03
N ASN A 373 -21.35 13.05 -11.51
CA ASN A 373 -22.74 12.78 -11.92
C ASN A 373 -23.78 13.24 -10.88
N ALA A 374 -23.35 13.92 -9.81
CA ALA A 374 -24.24 14.40 -8.76
C ALA A 374 -25.11 15.58 -9.17
#